data_AF-C3YU83-F1
#
_entry.id   AF-C3YU83-F1
#
_cell.length_a   1.000
_cell.length_b   1.000
_cell.length_c   1.000
_cell.angle_alpha   90.00
_cell.angle_beta   90.00
_cell.angle_gamma   90.00
#
_symmetry.space_group_name_H-M   'P 1'
#
loop_
_entity.id
_entity.type
_entity.pdbx_description
1 polymer ?
#
loop_
_entity_poly.entity_id
_entity_poly.type
_entity_poly.pdbx_seq_one_letter_code
_entity_poly.pdbx_strand_id
1 'polypeptide(L)'
;MPPVTSFFRKLRNPKIPANQLKLLHPDFVRYVHARFLNATGSRPTTGAMVVFLAIQFCDEVDTYGFGYDPRFTIHYYDTKFTVHTAKSTGAHNIDNERALWSQLDRIGVIKWHQRGKKR
;
A
#
# COMPACT_ATOMS: atom_id res chain seq x y z
N MET A 1 -34.69 9.44 -18.23
CA MET A 1 -33.82 8.80 -17.21
C MET A 1 -33.85 7.30 -17.45
N PRO A 2 -32.74 6.65 -17.83
CA PRO A 2 -32.74 5.20 -17.98
C PRO A 2 -32.76 4.53 -16.59
N PRO A 3 -33.45 3.38 -16.44
CA PRO A 3 -33.54 2.68 -15.18
C PRO A 3 -32.17 2.10 -14.80
N VAL A 4 -31.80 2.21 -13.53
CA VAL A 4 -30.64 1.52 -12.97
C VAL A 4 -30.96 0.04 -12.98
N THR A 5 -30.59 -0.68 -14.04
CA THR A 5 -30.57 -2.14 -14.02
C THR A 5 -29.57 -2.56 -12.96
N SER A 6 -30.11 -2.99 -11.83
CA SER A 6 -29.42 -3.53 -10.68
C SER A 6 -28.48 -4.67 -11.12
N PHE A 7 -27.22 -4.32 -11.38
CA PHE A 7 -26.13 -5.26 -11.62
C PHE A 7 -25.65 -5.81 -10.28
N PHE A 8 -26.49 -6.54 -9.55
CA PHE A 8 -26.01 -7.38 -8.45
C PHE A 8 -25.18 -8.51 -9.07
N ARG A 9 -23.90 -8.24 -9.33
CA ARG A 9 -22.92 -9.30 -9.59
C ARG A 9 -22.99 -10.26 -8.40
N LYS A 10 -23.44 -11.49 -8.65
CA LYS A 10 -23.40 -12.57 -7.66
C LYS A 10 -21.96 -12.68 -7.15
N LEU A 11 -21.75 -12.27 -5.91
CA LEU A 11 -20.44 -12.36 -5.26
C LEU A 11 -20.07 -13.84 -5.21
N ARG A 12 -18.93 -14.19 -5.80
CA ARG A 12 -18.41 -15.56 -5.71
C ARG A 12 -17.86 -15.74 -4.30
N ASN A 13 -18.39 -16.71 -3.56
CA ASN A 13 -17.78 -17.12 -2.30
C ASN A 13 -16.43 -17.78 -2.60
N PRO A 14 -15.31 -17.25 -2.07
CA PRO A 14 -14.02 -17.89 -2.22
C PRO A 14 -14.05 -19.25 -1.50
N LYS A 15 -13.44 -20.27 -2.11
CA LYS A 15 -13.26 -21.59 -1.50
C LYS A 15 -12.09 -21.55 -0.50
N ILE A 16 -12.23 -20.78 0.56
CA ILE A 16 -11.22 -20.59 1.61
C ILE A 16 -11.86 -20.92 2.97
N PRO A 17 -11.25 -21.80 3.80
CA PRO A 17 -11.72 -22.08 5.15
C PRO A 17 -11.86 -20.79 5.99
N ALA A 18 -12.92 -20.69 6.80
CA ALA A 18 -13.19 -19.48 7.58
C ALA A 18 -12.04 -19.09 8.53
N ASN A 19 -11.31 -20.06 9.07
CA ASN A 19 -10.15 -19.82 9.94
C ASN A 19 -8.93 -19.28 9.18
N GLN A 20 -8.86 -19.42 7.86
CA GLN A 20 -7.79 -18.89 7.00
C GLN A 20 -8.17 -17.55 6.35
N LEU A 21 -9.47 -17.24 6.26
CA LEU A 21 -9.93 -15.93 5.81
C LEU A 21 -9.82 -14.92 6.96
N LYS A 22 -9.30 -13.73 6.65
CA LYS A 22 -9.26 -12.57 7.55
C LYS A 22 -9.76 -11.36 6.79
N LEU A 23 -10.51 -10.49 7.49
CA LEU A 23 -11.02 -9.25 6.93
C LEU A 23 -10.36 -8.09 7.65
N LEU A 24 -9.77 -7.17 6.88
CA LEU A 24 -9.23 -5.94 7.41
C LEU A 24 -10.37 -5.01 7.85
N HIS A 25 -10.31 -4.51 9.08
CA HIS A 25 -11.36 -3.62 9.60
C HIS A 25 -11.38 -2.29 8.81
N PRO A 26 -12.54 -1.86 8.26
CA PRO A 26 -12.63 -0.64 7.45
C PRO A 26 -12.14 0.63 8.18
N ASP A 27 -12.43 0.75 9.49
CA ASP A 27 -11.92 1.89 10.26
C ASP A 27 -10.39 1.91 10.40
N PHE A 28 -9.72 0.76 10.34
CA PHE A 28 -8.26 0.76 10.34
C PHE A 28 -7.71 1.36 9.04
N VAL A 29 -8.36 1.08 7.90
CA VAL A 29 -8.03 1.72 6.62
C VAL A 29 -8.24 3.23 6.70
N ARG A 30 -9.39 3.67 7.24
CA ARG A 30 -9.70 5.09 7.44
C ARG A 30 -8.70 5.76 8.37
N TYR A 31 -8.33 5.10 9.46
CA TYR A 31 -7.34 5.59 10.44
C TYR A 31 -5.98 5.83 9.79
N VAL A 32 -5.45 4.83 9.06
CA VAL A 32 -4.17 4.96 8.34
C VAL A 32 -4.23 6.10 7.32
N HIS A 33 -5.30 6.15 6.52
CA HIS A 33 -5.47 7.18 5.50
C HIS A 33 -5.50 8.59 6.07
N ALA A 34 -6.28 8.81 7.13
CA ALA A 34 -6.47 10.13 7.72
C ALA A 34 -5.28 10.57 8.60
N ARG A 35 -4.68 9.67 9.38
CA ARG A 35 -3.68 10.03 10.39
C ARG A 35 -2.24 9.99 9.90
N PHE A 36 -1.94 9.15 8.91
CA PHE A 36 -0.56 8.97 8.43
C PHE A 36 -0.36 9.42 7.00
N LEU A 37 -1.44 9.46 6.20
CA LEU A 37 -1.38 9.83 4.78
C LEU A 37 -2.12 11.12 4.43
N ASN A 38 -2.49 11.91 5.45
CA ASN A 38 -3.11 13.23 5.33
C ASN A 38 -4.37 13.23 4.43
N ALA A 39 -5.07 12.11 4.35
CA ALA A 39 -6.21 11.90 3.45
C ALA A 39 -5.91 12.25 1.97
N THR A 40 -4.65 12.18 1.55
CA THR A 40 -4.27 12.44 0.16
C THR A 40 -4.51 11.22 -0.74
N GLY A 41 -4.90 11.46 -1.99
CA GLY A 41 -5.44 10.40 -2.86
C GLY A 41 -6.79 9.87 -2.35
N SER A 42 -7.43 8.97 -3.10
CA SER A 42 -8.71 8.41 -2.67
C SER A 42 -8.56 7.33 -1.59
N ARG A 43 -7.42 6.64 -1.50
CA ARG A 43 -7.14 5.58 -0.52
C ARG A 43 -5.63 5.25 -0.44
N PRO A 44 -5.15 4.62 0.65
CA PRO A 44 -3.78 4.08 0.73
C PRO A 44 -3.54 2.97 -0.30
N THR A 45 -2.28 2.76 -0.70
CA THR A 45 -1.91 1.54 -1.44
C THR A 45 -2.10 0.30 -0.56
N THR A 46 -2.31 -0.86 -1.20
CA THR A 46 -2.32 -2.14 -0.47
C THR A 46 -0.99 -2.35 0.28
N GLY A 47 0.13 -1.92 -0.32
CA GLY A 47 1.44 -1.98 0.32
C GLY A 47 1.49 -1.19 1.63
N ALA A 48 0.99 0.06 1.63
CA ALA A 48 0.92 0.86 2.84
C ALA A 48 0.08 0.17 3.93
N MET A 49 -1.07 -0.40 3.56
CA MET A 49 -1.91 -1.12 4.54
C MET A 49 -1.21 -2.36 5.13
N VAL A 50 -0.44 -3.10 4.34
CA VAL A 50 0.35 -4.24 4.83
C VAL A 50 1.44 -3.79 5.81
N VAL A 51 2.14 -2.69 5.53
CA VAL A 51 3.16 -2.14 6.46
C VAL A 51 2.51 -1.71 7.77
N PHE A 52 1.38 -1.01 7.73
CA PHE A 52 0.68 -0.61 8.95
C PHE A 52 0.13 -1.79 9.75
N LEU A 53 -0.32 -2.86 9.08
CA LEU A 53 -0.70 -4.09 9.76
C LEU A 53 0.49 -4.73 10.46
N ALA A 54 1.65 -4.79 9.80
CA ALA A 54 2.88 -5.30 10.42
C ALA A 54 3.27 -4.46 11.65
N ILE A 55 3.18 -3.13 11.57
CA ILE A 55 3.44 -2.23 12.72
C ILE A 55 2.49 -2.51 13.90
N GLN A 56 1.26 -2.94 13.66
CA GLN A 56 0.32 -3.27 14.74
C GLN A 56 0.52 -4.66 15.35
N PHE A 57 1.14 -5.59 14.61
CA PHE A 57 1.21 -7.00 14.99
C PHE A 57 2.61 -7.52 15.32
N CYS A 58 3.65 -6.81 14.91
CA CYS A 58 5.04 -7.22 15.03
C CYS A 58 5.83 -6.23 15.88
N ASP A 59 6.79 -6.74 16.65
CA ASP A 59 7.69 -5.90 17.46
C ASP A 59 8.73 -5.18 16.57
N GLU A 60 9.13 -5.81 15.46
CA GLU A 60 10.05 -5.25 14.47
C GLU A 60 9.50 -5.40 13.06
N VAL A 61 9.70 -4.38 12.23
CA VAL A 61 9.21 -4.35 10.84
C VAL A 61 10.32 -3.90 9.89
N ASP A 62 10.75 -4.83 9.04
CA ASP A 62 11.69 -4.55 7.95
C ASP A 62 10.93 -4.53 6.61
N THR A 63 11.10 -3.48 5.82
CA THR A 63 10.38 -3.29 4.55
C THR A 63 11.31 -3.35 3.35
N TYR A 64 10.96 -4.16 2.35
CA TYR A 64 11.72 -4.40 1.13
C TYR A 64 10.85 -4.13 -0.12
N GLY A 65 11.40 -3.41 -1.10
CA GLY A 65 10.69 -3.10 -2.35
C GLY A 65 9.66 -1.97 -2.25
N PHE A 66 9.67 -1.18 -1.17
CA PHE A 66 8.76 -0.05 -0.95
C PHE A 66 9.35 1.29 -1.37
N GLY A 67 8.47 2.25 -1.66
CA GLY A 67 8.81 3.66 -1.82
C GLY A 67 9.32 4.06 -3.21
N TYR A 68 8.97 3.28 -4.24
CA TYR A 68 9.12 3.56 -5.69
C TYR A 68 10.32 4.45 -6.08
N ASP A 69 11.30 3.87 -6.74
CA ASP A 69 12.46 4.60 -7.26
C ASP A 69 12.45 4.59 -8.80
N PRO A 70 12.36 5.76 -9.45
CA PRO A 70 12.23 5.87 -10.91
C PRO A 70 13.45 5.38 -11.68
N ARG A 71 14.56 5.09 -11.01
CA ARG A 71 15.76 4.47 -11.61
C ARG A 71 15.57 2.98 -11.93
N PHE A 72 14.51 2.34 -11.43
CA PHE A 72 14.25 0.90 -11.59
C PHE A 72 12.87 0.65 -12.20
N THR A 73 12.64 -0.59 -12.66
CA THR A 73 11.31 -1.07 -13.05
C THR A 73 10.32 -1.01 -11.89
N ILE A 74 9.02 -0.89 -12.17
CA ILE A 74 7.98 -0.83 -11.13
C ILE A 74 7.85 -2.12 -10.35
N HIS A 75 8.03 -3.28 -11.01
CA HIS A 75 8.02 -4.57 -10.36
C HIS A 75 9.35 -5.28 -10.53
N TYR A 76 9.70 -6.08 -9.52
CA TYR A 76 10.95 -6.86 -9.51
C TYR A 76 10.97 -7.97 -10.58
N TYR A 77 9.81 -8.36 -11.10
CA TYR A 77 9.66 -9.38 -12.13
C TYR A 77 9.57 -8.81 -13.55
N ASP A 78 9.64 -7.48 -13.71
CA ASP A 78 9.64 -6.86 -15.04
C ASP A 78 10.95 -7.19 -15.77
N THR A 79 10.83 -7.69 -17.01
CA THR A 79 11.98 -8.10 -17.83
C THR A 79 12.56 -6.97 -18.69
N LYS A 80 11.87 -5.83 -18.76
CA LYS A 80 12.29 -4.65 -19.53
C LYS A 80 12.01 -3.38 -18.74
N PHE A 81 12.96 -2.44 -18.78
CA PHE A 81 12.76 -1.12 -18.19
C PHE A 81 11.68 -0.35 -18.96
N THR A 82 10.70 0.17 -18.23
CA THR A 82 9.71 1.09 -18.75
C THR A 82 9.79 2.36 -17.93
N VAL A 83 9.84 3.53 -18.57
CA VAL A 83 9.80 4.81 -17.86
C VAL A 83 8.39 4.95 -17.30
N HIS A 84 8.26 4.85 -15.99
CA HIS A 84 7.00 5.07 -15.33
C HIS A 84 6.98 6.49 -14.78
N THR A 85 6.05 7.31 -15.26
CA THR A 85 5.66 8.52 -14.55
C THR A 85 4.63 8.10 -13.51
N ALA A 86 5.05 7.38 -12.46
CA ALA A 86 4.19 7.09 -11.33
C ALA A 86 3.97 8.35 -10.47
N LYS A 87 3.64 9.48 -11.10
CA LYS A 87 2.91 10.54 -10.42
C LYS A 87 1.62 9.88 -9.95
N SER A 88 1.35 9.98 -8.65
CA SER A 88 0.06 9.69 -8.02
C SER A 88 -1.04 9.42 -9.06
N THR A 89 -1.39 8.14 -9.28
CA THR A 89 -2.66 7.87 -9.95
C THR A 89 -3.70 8.49 -9.04
N GLY A 90 -4.71 9.22 -9.52
CA GLY A 90 -5.62 9.97 -8.61
C GLY A 90 -6.23 9.15 -7.46
N ALA A 91 -6.16 7.81 -7.55
CA ALA A 91 -6.48 6.87 -6.47
C ALA A 91 -5.49 6.86 -5.28
N HIS A 92 -4.18 7.02 -5.48
CA HIS A 92 -3.14 6.86 -4.45
C HIS A 92 -2.08 7.96 -4.53
N ASN A 93 -1.62 8.48 -3.40
CA ASN A 93 -0.52 9.45 -3.34
C ASN A 93 0.80 8.76 -2.95
N ILE A 94 1.51 8.24 -3.95
CA ILE A 94 2.74 7.44 -3.76
C ILE A 94 3.88 8.28 -3.18
N ASP A 95 3.99 9.55 -3.58
CA ASP A 95 5.05 10.44 -3.07
C ASP A 95 4.87 10.71 -1.58
N ASN A 96 3.62 10.89 -1.13
CA ASN A 96 3.31 11.03 0.28
C ASN A 96 3.58 9.74 1.08
N GLU A 97 3.24 8.57 0.53
CA GLU A 97 3.62 7.28 1.14
C GLU A 97 5.14 7.13 1.25
N ARG A 98 5.90 7.53 0.21
CA ARG A 98 7.37 7.50 0.24
C ARG A 98 7.95 8.44 1.30
N ALA A 99 7.40 9.64 1.43
CA ALA A 99 7.80 10.59 2.47
C ALA A 99 7.57 9.99 3.87
N LEU A 100 6.43 9.32 4.06
CA LEU A 100 6.12 8.61 5.30
C LEU A 100 7.12 7.48 5.59
N TRP A 101 7.50 6.66 4.59
CA TRP A 101 8.53 5.62 4.78
C TRP A 101 9.86 6.21 5.25
N SER A 102 10.27 7.33 4.65
CA SER A 102 11.47 8.04 5.08
C SER A 102 11.37 8.55 6.52
N GLN A 103 10.20 9.02 6.94
CA GLN A 103 9.99 9.49 8.30
C GLN A 103 10.02 8.33 9.30
N LEU A 104 9.28 7.24 9.02
CA LEU A 104 9.20 6.07 9.90
C LEU A 104 10.55 5.37 10.08
N ASP A 105 11.35 5.27 9.02
CA ASP A 105 12.73 4.75 9.09
C ASP A 105 13.62 5.65 9.95
N ARG A 106 13.55 6.97 9.76
CA ARG A 106 14.34 7.94 10.53
C ARG A 106 14.05 7.90 12.02
N ILE A 107 12.80 7.68 12.42
CA ILE A 107 12.41 7.60 13.84
C ILE A 107 12.47 6.17 14.40
N GLY A 108 12.93 5.19 13.62
CA GLY A 108 13.14 3.81 14.07
C GLY A 108 11.87 2.96 14.21
N VAL A 109 10.73 3.38 13.65
CA VAL A 109 9.48 2.58 13.67
C VAL A 109 9.54 1.42 12.68
N ILE A 110 10.23 1.60 11.55
CA ILE A 110 10.49 0.54 10.57
C ILE A 110 11.96 0.56 10.17
N LYS A 111 12.47 -0.52 9.60
CA LYS A 111 13.72 -0.52 8.82
C LYS A 111 13.37 -0.50 7.34
N TRP A 112 13.64 0.60 6.65
CA TRP A 112 13.30 0.74 5.23
C TRP A 112 14.50 0.46 4.32
N HIS A 113 14.49 -0.72 3.70
CA HIS A 113 15.58 -1.18 2.83
C HIS A 113 15.42 -0.62 1.41
N GLN A 114 16.35 0.23 1.02
CA GLN A 114 16.39 0.89 -0.29
C GLN A 114 17.51 0.30 -1.14
N ARG A 115 17.21 0.02 -2.41
CA ARG A 115 18.20 -0.51 -3.36
C ARG A 115 19.34 0.51 -3.56
N GLY A 116 20.58 0.04 -3.37
CA GLY A 116 21.78 0.85 -3.59
C GLY A 116 22.10 1.86 -2.48
N LYS A 117 21.34 1.89 -1.38
CA LYS A 117 21.66 2.70 -0.20
C LYS A 117 22.24 1.79 0.89
N LYS A 118 23.49 2.02 1.28
CA LYS A 118 24.07 1.38 2.46
C LYS A 118 23.56 2.08 3.72
N ARG A 119 23.21 1.31 4.75
CA ARG A 119 22.86 1.81 6.07
C ARG A 119 24.12 1.97 6.90
#